data_AF-A0A9Q4B5L0-F1
#
_entry.id   AF-A0A9Q4B5L0-F1
#
_cell.length_a   1.000
_cell.length_b   1.000
_cell.length_c   1.000
_cell.angle_alpha   90.00
_cell.angle_beta   90.00
_cell.angle_gamma   90.00
#
_symmetry.space_group_name_H-M   'P 1'
#
loop_
_entity.id
_entity.type
_entity.pdbx_description
1 polymer ?
#
loop_
_entity_poly.entity_id
_entity_poly.type
_entity_poly.pdbx_seq_one_letter_code
_entity_poly.pdbx_strand_id
1 'polypeptide(L)'
;MIYKKKHKIWLLIIAIIVCLFVNIYEYGQKAYEGKNELELKLAAYTAERLYLDIKYPDNNASNIEYIVGDSGRVFFERWELITEVYPEIPYPREAIEQENWEVVDSFYTRTYRMIQSIDRQLDENFSPIEADYMSSPLYTYLTAGWLNEEYREEIGISDEDVLKYIR
;
A
#
# COMPACT_ATOMS: atom_id res chain seq x y z
N MET A 1 54.32 28.38 -34.25
CA MET A 1 54.12 27.42 -33.13
C MET A 1 52.96 27.76 -32.18
N ILE A 2 52.35 28.95 -32.26
CA ILE A 2 51.29 29.42 -31.34
C ILE A 2 49.91 28.78 -31.62
N TYR A 3 49.58 28.50 -32.88
CA TYR A 3 48.30 27.88 -33.27
C TYR A 3 48.10 26.46 -32.69
N LYS A 4 49.14 25.62 -32.68
CA LYS A 4 49.08 24.26 -32.10
C LYS A 4 48.81 24.24 -30.58
N LYS A 5 49.23 25.28 -29.84
CA LYS A 5 48.94 25.40 -28.38
C LYS A 5 47.48 25.79 -28.11
N LYS A 6 46.90 26.68 -28.92
CA LYS A 6 45.49 27.09 -28.78
C LYS A 6 44.52 25.94 -29.03
N HIS A 7 44.77 25.10 -30.05
CA HIS A 7 43.93 23.92 -30.31
C HIS A 7 43.97 22.87 -29.20
N LYS A 8 45.12 22.68 -28.53
CA LYS A 8 45.24 21.78 -27.36
C LYS A 8 44.44 22.30 -26.16
N ILE A 9 44.42 23.62 -25.95
CA ILE A 9 43.64 24.24 -24.87
C ILE A 9 42.13 24.09 -25.13
N TRP A 10 41.69 24.31 -26.36
CA TRP A 10 40.29 24.09 -26.75
C TRP A 10 39.83 22.63 -26.62
N LEU A 11 40.67 21.68 -27.03
CA LEU A 11 40.41 20.25 -26.83
C LEU A 11 40.27 19.89 -25.35
N LEU A 12 41.08 20.51 -24.49
CA LEU A 12 41.04 20.26 -23.05
C LEU A 12 39.78 20.85 -22.40
N ILE A 13 39.33 22.02 -22.86
CA ILE A 13 38.05 22.63 -22.44
C ILE A 13 36.87 21.75 -22.86
N ILE A 14 36.84 21.28 -24.10
CA ILE A 14 35.79 20.38 -24.60
C ILE A 14 35.77 19.07 -23.79
N ALA A 15 36.94 18.49 -23.50
CA ALA A 15 37.03 17.28 -22.68
C ALA A 15 36.47 17.48 -21.27
N ILE A 16 36.75 18.62 -20.62
CA ILE A 16 36.19 18.95 -19.31
C ILE A 16 34.66 19.09 -19.37
N ILE A 17 34.15 19.77 -20.41
CA ILE A 17 32.70 19.95 -20.59
C ILE A 17 32.01 18.60 -20.78
N VAL A 18 32.56 17.72 -21.63
CA VAL A 18 32.01 16.36 -21.84
C VAL A 18 32.04 15.56 -20.54
N CYS A 19 33.13 15.60 -19.77
CA CYS A 19 33.19 14.91 -18.48
C CYS A 19 32.14 15.43 -17.49
N LEU A 20 31.89 16.74 -17.45
CA LEU A 20 30.84 17.33 -16.60
C LEU A 20 29.45 16.88 -17.04
N PHE A 21 29.16 16.88 -18.34
CA PHE A 21 27.87 16.41 -18.87
C PHE A 21 27.62 14.93 -18.57
N VAL A 22 28.64 14.07 -18.71
CA VAL A 22 28.51 12.64 -18.38
C VAL A 22 28.23 12.44 -16.89
N ASN A 23 28.94 13.13 -16.00
CA ASN A 23 28.71 13.01 -14.56
C ASN A 23 27.31 13.52 -14.15
N ILE A 24 26.85 14.62 -14.72
CA ILE A 24 25.49 15.15 -14.47
C ILE A 24 24.44 14.18 -14.98
N TYR A 25 24.65 13.62 -16.18
CA TYR A 25 23.75 12.63 -16.77
C TYR A 25 23.66 11.35 -15.92
N GLU A 26 24.80 10.77 -15.54
CA GLU A 26 24.84 9.56 -14.69
C GLU A 26 24.20 9.80 -13.32
N TYR A 27 24.45 10.97 -12.71
CA TYR A 27 23.82 11.33 -11.44
C TYR A 27 22.30 11.47 -11.57
N GLY A 28 21.84 12.16 -12.61
CA GLY A 28 20.42 12.32 -12.92
C GLY A 28 19.74 10.98 -13.19
N GLN A 29 20.40 10.08 -13.93
CA GLN A 29 19.87 8.76 -14.23
C GLN A 29 19.75 7.91 -12.97
N LYS A 30 20.78 7.86 -12.10
CA LYS A 30 20.71 7.14 -10.82
C LYS A 30 19.63 7.69 -9.88
N ALA A 31 19.47 9.02 -9.84
CA ALA A 31 18.43 9.65 -9.04
C ALA A 31 17.03 9.31 -9.56
N TYR A 32 16.85 9.28 -10.88
CA TYR A 32 15.60 8.87 -11.53
C TYR A 32 15.28 7.39 -11.31
N GLU A 33 16.26 6.51 -11.48
CA GLU A 33 16.14 5.07 -11.22
C GLU A 33 15.76 4.79 -9.75
N GLY A 34 16.43 5.46 -8.80
CA GLY A 34 16.10 5.32 -7.37
C GLY A 34 14.71 5.83 -7.01
N LYS A 35 14.24 6.90 -7.65
CA LYS A 35 12.86 7.40 -7.47
C LYS A 35 11.84 6.38 -8.01
N ASN A 36 12.06 5.86 -9.22
CA ASN A 36 11.17 4.85 -9.80
C ASN A 36 11.12 3.56 -8.97
N GLU A 37 12.25 3.12 -8.42
CA GLU A 37 12.29 1.94 -7.55
C GLU A 37 11.46 2.16 -6.27
N LEU A 38 11.55 3.33 -5.65
CA LEU A 38 10.76 3.68 -4.48
C LEU A 38 9.26 3.71 -4.80
N GLU A 39 8.88 4.32 -5.93
CA GLU A 39 7.48 4.39 -6.37
C GLU A 39 6.91 2.98 -6.65
N LEU A 40 7.68 2.10 -7.29
CA LEU A 40 7.30 0.70 -7.49
C LEU A 40 7.11 -0.05 -6.17
N LYS A 41 8.01 0.16 -5.19
CA LYS A 41 7.88 -0.46 -3.86
C LYS A 41 6.65 0.02 -3.12
N LEU A 42 6.35 1.32 -3.17
CA LEU A 42 5.17 1.89 -2.52
C LEU A 42 3.88 1.36 -3.17
N ALA A 43 3.87 1.22 -4.49
CA ALA A 43 2.74 0.64 -5.20
C ALA A 43 2.55 -0.83 -4.85
N ALA A 44 3.62 -1.63 -4.86
CA ALA A 44 3.58 -3.04 -4.43
C ALA A 44 3.06 -3.18 -2.99
N TYR A 45 3.52 -2.30 -2.08
CA TYR A 45 3.07 -2.28 -0.70
C TYR A 45 1.59 -1.86 -0.54
N THR A 46 1.11 -0.94 -1.37
CA THR A 46 -0.31 -0.56 -1.42
C THR A 46 -1.16 -1.72 -1.93
N ALA A 47 -0.72 -2.39 -2.99
CA ALA A 47 -1.44 -3.51 -3.57
C ALA A 47 -1.52 -4.70 -2.62
N GLU A 48 -0.40 -5.07 -1.98
CA GLU A 48 -0.37 -6.14 -0.98
C GLU A 48 -1.37 -5.87 0.16
N ARG A 49 -1.38 -4.64 0.68
CA ARG A 49 -2.20 -4.26 1.83
C ARG A 49 -3.68 -4.19 1.53
N LEU A 50 -4.02 -3.79 0.30
CA LEU A 50 -5.40 -3.66 -0.17
C LEU A 50 -5.87 -4.89 -0.98
N TYR A 51 -5.07 -5.96 -1.02
CA TYR A 51 -5.36 -7.17 -1.78
C TYR A 51 -5.67 -6.90 -3.27
N LEU A 52 -4.95 -5.94 -3.85
CA LEU A 52 -5.03 -5.57 -5.26
C LEU A 52 -3.98 -6.35 -6.06
N ASP A 53 -4.31 -6.67 -7.30
CA ASP A 53 -3.32 -7.11 -8.27
C ASP A 53 -2.68 -5.91 -8.94
N ILE A 54 -1.39 -6.01 -9.30
CA ILE A 54 -0.70 -5.00 -10.10
C ILE A 54 -0.43 -5.55 -11.49
N LYS A 55 -0.77 -4.76 -12.49
CA LYS A 55 -0.28 -4.94 -13.84
C LYS A 55 0.79 -3.89 -14.14
N TYR A 56 1.96 -4.36 -14.55
CA TYR A 56 3.08 -3.53 -14.97
C TYR A 56 3.12 -3.43 -16.50
N PRO A 57 2.51 -2.41 -17.11
CA PRO A 57 2.87 -2.06 -18.47
C PRO A 57 4.31 -1.50 -18.45
N ASP A 58 5.25 -2.33 -18.92
CA ASP A 58 6.62 -1.91 -19.27
C ASP A 58 7.58 -1.56 -18.12
N ASN A 59 7.43 -2.17 -16.93
CA ASN A 59 8.29 -1.92 -15.76
C ASN A 59 8.43 -0.44 -15.37
N ASN A 60 7.45 0.39 -15.74
CA ASN A 60 7.45 1.82 -15.48
C ASN A 60 6.51 2.15 -14.32
N ALA A 61 7.06 2.73 -13.25
CA ALA A 61 6.32 3.14 -12.05
C ALA A 61 5.17 4.11 -12.35
N SER A 62 5.28 4.89 -13.43
CA SER A 62 4.29 5.91 -13.80
C SER A 62 3.02 5.38 -14.47
N ASN A 63 2.95 4.09 -14.81
CA ASN A 63 1.77 3.47 -15.45
C ASN A 63 1.26 2.24 -14.69
N ILE A 64 1.37 2.23 -13.36
CA ILE A 64 0.86 1.12 -12.55
C ILE A 64 -0.67 1.09 -12.64
N GLU A 65 -1.20 -0.03 -13.10
CA GLU A 65 -2.64 -0.30 -13.14
C GLU A 65 -2.94 -1.28 -12.00
N TYR A 66 -3.74 -0.82 -11.03
CA TYR A 66 -4.25 -1.66 -9.94
C TYR A 66 -5.54 -2.34 -10.39
N ILE A 67 -5.70 -3.60 -10.04
CA ILE A 67 -6.86 -4.40 -10.42
C ILE A 67 -7.47 -5.00 -9.15
N VAL A 68 -8.77 -4.80 -8.97
CA VAL A 68 -9.51 -5.43 -7.87
C VAL A 68 -9.87 -6.86 -8.28
N GLY A 69 -9.03 -7.81 -7.87
CA GLY A 69 -9.29 -9.25 -8.00
C GLY A 69 -10.35 -9.76 -7.02
N ASP A 70 -10.56 -11.08 -6.98
CA ASP A 70 -11.50 -11.72 -6.04
C ASP A 70 -11.12 -11.44 -4.58
N SER A 71 -9.85 -11.59 -4.23
CA SER A 71 -9.35 -11.31 -2.88
C SER A 71 -9.59 -9.87 -2.45
N GLY A 72 -9.36 -8.90 -3.36
CA GLY A 72 -9.62 -7.48 -3.12
C GLY A 72 -11.09 -7.19 -2.91
N ARG A 73 -11.99 -7.79 -3.71
CA ARG A 73 -13.45 -7.65 -3.52
C ARG A 73 -13.87 -8.14 -2.15
N VAL A 74 -13.48 -9.36 -1.78
CA VAL A 74 -13.80 -9.97 -0.49
C VAL A 74 -13.25 -9.13 0.67
N PHE A 75 -12.05 -8.58 0.53
CA PHE A 75 -11.46 -7.68 1.51
C PHE A 75 -12.29 -6.39 1.70
N PHE A 76 -12.71 -5.74 0.61
CA PHE A 76 -13.52 -4.53 0.70
C PHE A 76 -14.93 -4.78 1.23
N GLU A 77 -15.54 -5.93 0.92
CA GLU A 77 -16.83 -6.34 1.50
C GLU A 77 -16.71 -6.51 3.02
N ARG A 78 -15.65 -7.17 3.50
CA ARG A 78 -15.42 -7.32 4.95
C ARG A 78 -15.18 -5.99 5.64
N TRP A 79 -14.42 -5.08 5.01
CA TRP A 79 -14.24 -3.74 5.56
C TRP A 79 -15.58 -2.99 5.65
N GLU A 80 -16.40 -3.03 4.60
CA GLU A 80 -17.73 -2.43 4.60
C GLU A 80 -18.59 -2.96 5.75
N LEU A 81 -18.60 -4.27 5.98
CA LEU A 81 -19.34 -4.90 7.08
C LEU A 81 -18.83 -4.48 8.45
N ILE A 82 -17.51 -4.43 8.65
CA ILE A 82 -16.93 -3.94 9.89
C ILE A 82 -17.42 -2.50 10.15
N THR A 83 -17.50 -1.66 9.12
CA THR A 83 -18.03 -0.29 9.24
C THR A 83 -19.53 -0.25 9.54
N GLU A 84 -20.33 -1.21 9.08
CA GLU A 84 -21.75 -1.32 9.46
C GLU A 84 -21.92 -1.64 10.94
N VAL A 85 -21.07 -2.51 11.49
CA VAL A 85 -21.10 -2.91 12.91
C VAL A 85 -20.45 -1.84 13.82
N TYR A 86 -19.37 -1.22 13.35
CA TYR A 86 -18.60 -0.18 14.05
C TYR A 86 -18.55 1.11 13.21
N PRO A 87 -19.59 1.97 13.29
CA PRO A 87 -19.72 3.16 12.45
C PRO A 87 -18.59 4.18 12.58
N GLU A 88 -17.79 4.11 13.65
CA GLU A 88 -16.59 4.90 13.82
C GLU A 88 -15.48 4.52 12.81
N ILE A 89 -15.42 3.26 12.36
CA ILE A 89 -14.45 2.80 11.37
C ILE A 89 -14.89 3.33 10.00
N PRO A 90 -14.07 4.15 9.31
CA PRO A 90 -14.47 4.71 8.03
C PRO A 90 -14.31 3.69 6.90
N TYR A 91 -15.27 3.70 5.96
CA TYR A 91 -15.18 2.98 4.69
C TYR A 91 -15.07 3.97 3.51
N PRO A 92 -13.97 3.98 2.74
CA PRO A 92 -13.69 5.00 1.73
C PRO A 92 -14.39 4.74 0.38
N ARG A 93 -15.74 4.64 0.37
CA ARG A 93 -16.51 4.26 -0.84
C ARG A 93 -16.17 5.11 -2.07
N GLU A 94 -16.19 6.44 -1.94
CA GLU A 94 -15.91 7.34 -3.07
C GLU A 94 -14.50 7.15 -3.65
N ALA A 95 -13.50 6.88 -2.80
CA ALA A 95 -12.14 6.66 -3.25
C ALA A 95 -11.97 5.31 -3.93
N ILE A 96 -12.70 4.28 -3.49
CA ILE A 96 -12.73 2.97 -4.15
C ILE A 96 -13.38 3.10 -5.54
N GLU A 97 -14.52 3.78 -5.64
CA GLU A 97 -15.22 4.01 -6.92
C GLU A 97 -14.41 4.84 -7.92
N GLN A 98 -13.59 5.77 -7.42
CA GLN A 98 -12.68 6.58 -8.23
C GLN A 98 -11.32 5.91 -8.46
N GLU A 99 -11.11 4.69 -7.97
CA GLU A 99 -9.84 3.96 -8.05
C GLU A 99 -8.65 4.77 -7.49
N ASN A 100 -8.90 5.60 -6.48
CA ASN A 100 -7.89 6.41 -5.81
C ASN A 100 -7.25 5.62 -4.67
N TRP A 101 -6.41 4.65 -5.04
CA TRP A 101 -5.84 3.67 -4.13
C TRP A 101 -4.92 4.26 -3.06
N GLU A 102 -4.26 5.40 -3.32
CA GLU A 102 -3.49 6.13 -2.31
C GLU A 102 -4.38 6.64 -1.18
N VAL A 103 -5.55 7.17 -1.52
CA VAL A 103 -6.53 7.60 -0.52
C VAL A 103 -7.09 6.38 0.21
N VAL A 104 -7.47 5.31 -0.50
CA VAL A 104 -7.95 4.07 0.14
C VAL A 104 -6.92 3.51 1.14
N ASP A 105 -5.64 3.52 0.79
CA ASP A 105 -4.54 3.08 1.66
C ASP A 105 -4.38 3.93 2.94
N SER A 106 -4.57 5.24 2.80
CA SER A 106 -4.57 6.15 3.95
C SER A 106 -5.71 5.84 4.93
N PHE A 107 -6.89 5.47 4.40
CA PHE A 107 -8.03 5.02 5.20
C PHE A 107 -7.73 3.68 5.85
N TYR A 108 -7.08 2.74 5.15
CA TYR A 108 -6.74 1.44 5.71
C TYR A 108 -5.87 1.58 6.97
N THR A 109 -4.85 2.43 6.90
CA THR A 109 -3.97 2.69 8.06
C THR A 109 -4.73 3.23 9.27
N ARG A 110 -5.75 4.06 9.03
CA ARG A 110 -6.63 4.56 10.09
C ARG A 110 -7.52 3.44 10.62
N THR A 111 -8.18 2.69 9.74
CA THR A 111 -9.02 1.54 10.08
C THR A 111 -8.28 0.53 10.94
N TYR A 112 -7.05 0.17 10.57
CA TYR A 112 -6.21 -0.74 11.35
C TYR A 112 -6.05 -0.30 12.80
N ARG A 113 -5.74 0.99 13.03
CA ARG A 113 -5.58 1.52 14.39
C ARG A 113 -6.90 1.53 15.18
N MET A 114 -8.01 1.77 14.50
CA MET A 114 -9.34 1.78 15.12
C MET A 114 -9.77 0.37 15.50
N ILE A 115 -9.56 -0.60 14.61
CA ILE A 115 -9.75 -2.02 14.88
C ILE A 115 -8.94 -2.45 16.11
N GLN A 116 -7.66 -2.13 16.18
CA GLN A 116 -6.84 -2.43 17.37
C GLN A 116 -7.35 -1.78 18.66
N SER A 117 -7.98 -0.61 18.56
CA SER A 117 -8.58 0.07 19.71
C SER A 117 -9.86 -0.60 20.16
N ILE A 118 -10.68 -1.06 19.22
CA ILE A 118 -11.93 -1.79 19.50
C ILE A 118 -11.59 -3.16 20.08
N ASP A 119 -10.66 -3.89 19.47
CA ASP A 119 -10.25 -5.21 19.95
C ASP A 119 -9.73 -5.15 21.40
N ARG A 120 -9.02 -4.08 21.76
CA ARG A 120 -8.56 -3.84 23.13
C ARG A 120 -9.69 -3.51 24.11
N GLN A 121 -10.78 -2.90 23.65
CA GLN A 121 -11.93 -2.60 24.51
C GLN A 121 -12.78 -3.84 24.79
N LEU A 122 -12.79 -4.78 23.84
CA LEU A 122 -13.54 -6.02 23.93
C LEU A 122 -12.79 -7.10 24.75
N ASP A 123 -11.46 -7.14 24.72
CA ASP A 123 -10.67 -8.05 25.55
C ASP A 123 -9.85 -7.30 26.62
N GLU A 124 -10.25 -7.40 27.89
CA GLU A 124 -9.54 -6.81 29.04
C GLU A 124 -8.12 -7.38 29.24
N ASN A 125 -7.82 -8.56 28.67
CA ASN A 125 -6.49 -9.18 28.68
C ASN A 125 -5.69 -8.89 27.40
N PHE A 126 -6.20 -8.06 26.48
CA PHE A 126 -5.51 -7.71 25.25
C PHE A 126 -4.14 -7.05 25.52
N SER A 127 -3.07 -7.76 25.20
CA SER A 127 -1.69 -7.25 25.27
C SER A 127 -1.20 -6.80 23.90
N PRO A 128 -0.97 -5.49 23.67
CA PRO A 128 -0.42 -4.99 22.39
C PRO A 128 0.99 -5.52 22.07
N ILE A 129 1.70 -6.06 23.08
CA ILE A 129 3.09 -6.50 23.01
C ILE A 129 3.19 -7.97 22.56
N GLU A 130 2.15 -8.76 22.80
CA GLU A 130 2.06 -10.18 22.39
C GLU A 130 1.11 -10.37 21.20
N ALA A 131 0.65 -9.27 20.61
CA ALA A 131 -0.35 -9.30 19.56
C ALA A 131 0.23 -9.80 18.23
N ASP A 132 0.38 -11.12 18.12
CA ASP A 132 0.44 -11.82 16.85
C ASP A 132 -0.87 -11.55 16.08
N TYR A 133 -0.85 -11.67 14.75
CA TYR A 133 -2.02 -11.42 13.87
C TYR A 133 -3.30 -12.18 14.30
N MET A 134 -3.14 -13.21 15.15
CA MET A 134 -4.19 -14.05 15.71
C MET A 134 -4.89 -13.50 16.98
N SER A 135 -4.43 -12.38 17.54
CA SER A 135 -4.96 -11.80 18.80
C SER A 135 -5.90 -10.61 18.60
N SER A 136 -6.12 -10.19 17.34
CA SER A 136 -6.94 -9.04 16.95
C SER A 136 -8.09 -9.55 16.10
N PRO A 137 -9.20 -10.02 16.70
CA PRO A 137 -10.21 -10.81 15.98
C PRO A 137 -10.86 -10.05 14.82
N LEU A 138 -11.13 -8.75 14.97
CA LEU A 138 -11.66 -7.94 13.88
C LEU A 138 -10.61 -7.73 12.76
N TYR A 139 -9.34 -7.65 13.11
CA TYR A 139 -8.28 -7.57 12.10
C TYR A 139 -8.08 -8.90 11.37
N THR A 140 -8.13 -10.02 12.09
CA THR A 140 -8.14 -11.37 11.49
C THR A 140 -9.34 -11.56 10.58
N TYR A 141 -10.51 -11.03 10.96
CA TYR A 141 -11.68 -11.04 10.09
C TYR A 141 -11.45 -10.22 8.82
N LEU A 142 -11.01 -8.96 8.95
CA LEU A 142 -10.75 -8.06 7.83
C LEU A 142 -9.81 -8.71 6.79
N THR A 143 -8.73 -9.33 7.26
CA THR A 143 -7.64 -9.83 6.40
C THR A 143 -7.82 -11.28 5.96
N ALA A 144 -8.25 -12.16 6.85
CA ALA A 144 -8.35 -13.59 6.58
C ALA A 144 -9.80 -14.08 6.43
N GLY A 145 -10.78 -13.37 6.99
CA GLY A 145 -12.19 -13.77 7.00
C GLY A 145 -12.58 -14.70 8.13
N TRP A 146 -11.71 -14.85 9.14
CA TRP A 146 -11.94 -15.74 10.28
C TRP A 146 -12.27 -14.89 11.50
N LEU A 147 -13.41 -15.16 12.13
CA LEU A 147 -13.78 -14.65 13.45
C LEU A 147 -13.79 -15.83 14.43
N ASN A 148 -13.13 -15.67 15.59
CA ASN A 148 -13.31 -16.61 16.70
C ASN A 148 -14.81 -16.67 17.08
N GLU A 149 -15.33 -17.86 17.36
CA GLU A 149 -16.72 -18.11 17.76
C GLU A 149 -17.10 -17.30 19.01
N GLU A 150 -16.22 -17.23 20.01
CA GLU A 150 -16.40 -16.42 21.21
C GLU A 150 -16.64 -14.93 20.90
N TYR A 151 -15.90 -14.40 19.93
CA TYR A 151 -16.03 -13.00 19.51
C TYR A 151 -17.30 -12.73 18.70
N ARG A 152 -17.77 -13.72 17.93
CA ARG A 152 -19.02 -13.62 17.17
C ARG A 152 -20.22 -13.52 18.10
N GLU A 153 -20.23 -14.34 19.15
CA GLU A 153 -21.27 -14.30 20.19
C GLU A 153 -21.27 -12.97 20.95
N GLU A 154 -20.08 -12.45 21.28
CA GLU A 154 -19.92 -11.20 22.04
C GLU A 154 -20.42 -9.96 21.29
N ILE A 155 -20.19 -9.89 19.97
CA ILE A 155 -20.59 -8.74 19.13
C ILE A 155 -21.95 -8.94 18.44
N GLY A 156 -22.62 -10.07 18.71
CA GLY A 156 -23.98 -10.35 18.23
C GLY A 156 -24.11 -10.60 16.72
N ILE A 157 -23.05 -11.05 16.06
CA ILE A 157 -23.08 -11.42 14.63
C ILE A 157 -23.52 -12.88 14.51
N SER A 158 -24.62 -13.14 13.79
CA SER A 158 -25.18 -14.49 13.66
C SER A 158 -24.41 -15.33 12.62
N ASP A 159 -24.50 -16.66 12.74
CA ASP A 159 -23.94 -17.58 11.74
C ASP A 159 -24.53 -17.36 10.33
N GLU A 160 -25.79 -16.91 10.21
CA GLU A 160 -26.39 -16.57 8.91
C GLU A 160 -25.75 -15.34 8.27
N ASP A 161 -25.34 -14.35 9.07
CA ASP A 161 -24.65 -13.15 8.60
C ASP A 161 -23.25 -13.51 8.10
N VAL A 162 -22.54 -14.41 8.79
CA VAL A 162 -21.21 -14.90 8.39
C VAL A 162 -21.28 -15.78 7.13
N LEU A 163 -22.30 -16.65 7.03
CA LEU A 163 -22.48 -17.58 5.90
C LEU A 163 -22.82 -16.87 4.57
N LYS A 164 -23.29 -15.62 4.61
CA LYS A 164 -23.50 -14.79 3.42
C LYS A 164 -22.19 -14.38 2.73
N TYR A 165 -21.06 -14.42 3.45
CA TYR A 165 -19.74 -13.94 2.98
C TYR A 165 -18.69 -15.06 2.82
N ILE A 166 -19.10 -16.34 2.93
CA ILE A 166 -18.24 -17.54 2.74
C ILE A 166 -18.63 -18.32 1.46
N ARG A 167 -19.49 -17.78 0.58
CA ARG A 167 -19.82 -18.42 -0.71
C ARG A 167 -19.01 -17.90 -1.89
#